data_AF-A0A9P8PF00-F1
#
_entry.id   AF-A0A9P8PF00-F1
#
_cell.length_a   1.000
_cell.length_b   1.000
_cell.length_c   1.000
_cell.angle_alpha   90.00
_cell.angle_beta   90.00
_cell.angle_gamma   90.00
#
_symmetry.space_group_name_H-M   'P 1'
#
loop_
_entity.id
_entity.type
_entity.pdbx_description
1 polymer ?
#
loop_
_entity_poly.entity_id
_entity_poly.type
_entity_poly.pdbx_seq_one_letter_code
_entity_poly.pdbx_strand_id
1 'polypeptide(L)'
;MTELAIEEPLEFDKVLQAVRDGAQDCLETRDFISYATILDIYLADPSSFKEDEKDILLEELSKVLHNDHELVYEIGWDLPAMLLRFFEGPLSNGFRLVDVKGVVFMMQIFEALATFGNPKELLLSTCELISEMKVEEDVERAKKFKENSQTTTYSRRRPESIFLIKVHLVLELVNTCLRRNVTVHPSKFLGMVVSALINFSKSSTENMTHLSVIRRFYTLVRDYIPPNIPESSDIPLEDLERLVDEENYLQRKLLLLVFSVMVETSTKGLGPLFLANSFAQMSCSASLEAGDKFEFIERFVSLAMSLDLELDNMFDAEVAHAGKVFEGRNITDTEQIFKLAVDNYNSSEFRQKTPQEIPFSPTAVTILYAYSRLVQGHKYTKPLPNFLSLVKLQLCVLIPYVIDGQLLNDSAIVSLVLLTMKSLERGIDKYTETDKLLIFAYLQNLASLCLESEDSNLRRFLYSLTTKVFVSLQEQDSYEYIVDSLEHCSAESYRICMIGILKDLMLRNRQGALEDELEKLQVSAPALPPRQLTYIQFTPAREQRVLELLDKAVAETFAEDVDPVVCNSLLAYMNLILSIKKFDAKQVHRRVATIQRRISKLDKSHQQIVDLIQFSIDKASEFYKE
;
A
#
# COMPACT_ATOMS: atom_id res chain seq x y z
N MET A 1 -53.72 0.55 -10.85
CA MET A 1 -54.67 -0.58 -10.76
C MET A 1 -54.12 -1.73 -11.57
N THR A 2 -53.33 -2.59 -10.92
CA THR A 2 -53.45 -4.05 -11.01
C THR A 2 -52.77 -4.59 -9.77
N GLU A 3 -53.64 -5.00 -8.84
CA GLU A 3 -53.49 -5.94 -7.72
C GLU A 3 -52.14 -6.06 -7.02
N LEU A 4 -52.12 -5.44 -5.83
CA LEU A 4 -51.41 -5.92 -4.65
C LEU A 4 -51.72 -7.41 -4.43
N ALA A 5 -50.74 -8.27 -4.67
CA ALA A 5 -50.69 -9.55 -3.98
C ALA A 5 -50.44 -9.24 -2.50
N ILE A 6 -51.49 -9.41 -1.69
CA ILE A 6 -51.39 -9.42 -0.24
C ILE A 6 -50.62 -10.69 0.09
N GLU A 7 -49.33 -10.57 0.39
CA GLU A 7 -48.57 -11.64 1.04
C GLU A 7 -49.29 -11.95 2.36
N GLU A 8 -49.85 -13.16 2.48
CA GLU A 8 -50.35 -13.64 3.76
C GLU A 8 -49.20 -13.58 4.77
N PRO A 9 -49.41 -13.05 5.99
CA PRO A 9 -48.37 -13.04 7.00
C PRO A 9 -47.94 -14.50 7.26
N LEU A 10 -46.68 -14.81 6.96
CA LEU A 10 -46.07 -16.10 7.27
C LEU A 10 -46.26 -16.38 8.76
N GLU A 11 -47.14 -17.33 9.09
CA GLU A 11 -47.25 -17.81 10.47
C GLU A 11 -45.96 -18.55 10.81
N PHE A 12 -45.15 -17.96 11.68
CA PHE A 12 -43.83 -18.48 12.04
C PHE A 12 -43.84 -19.96 12.47
N ASP A 13 -44.90 -20.40 13.16
CA ASP A 13 -45.08 -21.79 13.54
C ASP A 13 -45.20 -22.74 12.33
N LYS A 14 -45.83 -22.29 11.23
CA LYS A 14 -45.90 -23.05 9.98
C LYS A 14 -44.55 -23.13 9.29
N VAL A 15 -43.72 -22.08 9.39
CA VAL A 15 -42.36 -22.07 8.85
C VAL A 15 -41.49 -23.09 9.59
N LEU A 16 -41.51 -23.07 10.93
CA LEU A 16 -40.77 -24.05 11.73
C LEU A 16 -41.23 -25.48 11.46
N GLN A 17 -42.54 -25.68 11.32
CA GLN A 17 -43.08 -26.99 10.99
C GLN A 17 -42.65 -27.43 9.59
N ALA A 18 -42.70 -26.56 8.58
CA ALA A 18 -42.27 -26.88 7.22
C ALA A 18 -40.78 -27.24 7.13
N VAL A 19 -39.91 -26.57 7.90
CA VAL A 19 -38.47 -26.88 7.95
C VAL A 19 -38.20 -28.24 8.59
N ARG A 20 -38.99 -28.63 9.61
CA ARG A 20 -38.87 -29.94 10.28
C ARG A 20 -39.49 -31.07 9.48
N ASP A 21 -40.76 -30.94 9.11
CA ASP A 21 -41.52 -31.95 8.38
C ASP A 21 -40.89 -32.17 7.00
N GLY A 22 -40.46 -31.09 6.33
CA GLY A 22 -39.75 -31.17 5.06
C GLY A 22 -38.41 -31.91 5.16
N ALA A 23 -37.69 -31.78 6.29
CA ALA A 23 -36.46 -32.54 6.51
C ALA A 23 -36.78 -34.03 6.68
N GLN A 24 -37.82 -34.37 7.43
CA GLN A 24 -38.24 -35.76 7.62
C GLN A 24 -38.72 -36.38 6.30
N ASP A 25 -39.56 -35.68 5.54
CA ASP A 25 -40.06 -36.11 4.24
C ASP A 25 -38.91 -36.30 3.25
N CYS A 26 -37.90 -35.42 3.27
CA CYS A 26 -36.69 -35.54 2.46
C CYS A 26 -35.95 -36.85 2.74
N LEU A 27 -35.84 -37.27 4.00
CA LEU A 27 -35.18 -38.53 4.35
C LEU A 27 -35.96 -39.75 3.90
N GLU A 28 -37.28 -39.70 3.95
CA GLU A 28 -38.14 -40.78 3.50
C GLU A 28 -38.17 -40.91 1.96
N THR A 29 -38.15 -39.77 1.26
CA THR A 29 -38.30 -39.70 -0.20
C THR A 29 -36.98 -39.63 -0.97
N ARG A 30 -35.89 -39.25 -0.30
CA ARG A 30 -34.59 -38.86 -0.88
C ARG A 30 -34.67 -37.72 -1.89
N ASP A 31 -35.67 -36.85 -1.75
CA ASP A 31 -35.83 -35.66 -2.58
C ASP A 31 -35.19 -34.43 -1.93
N PHE A 32 -33.86 -34.36 -2.03
CA PHE A 32 -33.06 -33.28 -1.48
C PHE A 32 -33.32 -31.92 -2.14
N ILE A 33 -33.77 -31.91 -3.40
CA ILE A 33 -34.05 -30.69 -4.17
C ILE A 33 -35.30 -29.99 -3.63
N SER A 34 -36.35 -30.76 -3.37
CA SER A 34 -37.58 -30.22 -2.78
C SER A 34 -37.31 -29.59 -1.41
N TYR A 35 -36.45 -30.20 -0.59
CA TYR A 35 -36.07 -29.62 0.70
C TYR A 35 -35.20 -28.37 0.57
N ALA A 36 -34.23 -28.36 -0.35
CA ALA A 36 -33.45 -27.15 -0.64
C ALA A 36 -34.37 -25.98 -1.07
N THR A 37 -35.39 -26.26 -1.89
CA THR A 37 -36.38 -25.26 -2.33
C THR A 37 -37.22 -24.73 -1.16
N ILE A 38 -37.59 -25.59 -0.20
CA ILE A 38 -38.27 -25.17 1.05
C ILE A 38 -37.38 -24.19 1.82
N LEU A 39 -36.08 -24.49 1.95
CA LEU A 39 -35.14 -23.61 2.61
C LEU A 39 -34.96 -22.30 1.85
N ASP A 40 -34.85 -22.31 0.52
CA ASP A 40 -34.78 -21.09 -0.30
C ASP A 40 -35.98 -20.18 -0.06
N ILE A 41 -37.20 -20.74 -0.06
CA ILE A 41 -38.42 -19.94 0.13
C ILE A 41 -38.44 -19.29 1.51
N TYR A 42 -38.10 -20.04 2.56
CA TYR A 42 -38.23 -19.56 3.94
C TYR A 42 -37.00 -18.82 4.48
N LEU A 43 -35.81 -19.03 3.91
CA LEU A 43 -34.55 -18.39 4.33
C LEU A 43 -34.09 -17.27 3.39
N ALA A 44 -34.77 -17.03 2.24
CA ALA A 44 -34.36 -16.02 1.27
C ALA A 44 -34.32 -14.59 1.82
N ASP A 45 -35.30 -14.22 2.65
CA ASP A 45 -35.43 -12.87 3.23
C ASP A 45 -35.49 -12.90 4.77
N PRO A 46 -34.36 -12.70 5.46
CA PRO A 46 -34.34 -12.62 6.92
C PRO A 46 -35.16 -11.44 7.48
N SER A 47 -35.43 -10.40 6.69
CA SER A 47 -36.17 -9.22 7.17
C SER A 47 -37.65 -9.51 7.46
N SER A 48 -38.19 -10.64 7.01
CA SER A 48 -39.56 -11.06 7.32
C SER A 48 -39.75 -11.56 8.76
N PHE A 49 -38.66 -11.82 9.50
CA PHE A 49 -38.69 -12.39 10.86
C PHE A 49 -38.23 -11.38 11.92
N LYS A 50 -38.81 -11.46 13.13
CA LYS A 50 -38.27 -10.75 14.31
C LYS A 50 -36.96 -11.39 14.77
N GLU A 51 -36.13 -10.63 15.51
CA GLU A 51 -34.85 -11.14 16.03
C GLU A 51 -34.99 -12.42 16.87
N ASP A 52 -36.00 -12.50 17.75
CA ASP A 52 -36.26 -13.72 18.54
C ASP A 52 -36.70 -14.91 17.65
N GLU A 53 -37.43 -14.63 16.56
CA GLU A 53 -37.87 -15.64 15.59
C GLU A 53 -36.70 -16.15 14.75
N LYS A 54 -35.76 -15.27 14.36
CA LYS A 54 -34.51 -15.64 13.67
C LYS A 54 -33.68 -16.60 14.53
N ASP A 55 -33.52 -16.30 15.82
CA ASP A 55 -32.76 -17.14 16.75
C ASP A 55 -33.38 -18.55 16.86
N ILE A 56 -34.71 -18.64 16.98
CA ILE A 56 -35.43 -19.93 17.05
C ILE A 56 -35.31 -20.70 15.72
N LEU A 57 -35.42 -20.01 14.58
CA LEU A 57 -35.28 -20.63 13.26
C LEU A 57 -33.87 -21.21 13.05
N LEU A 58 -32.84 -20.45 13.43
CA LEU A 58 -31.44 -20.92 13.37
C LEU A 58 -31.18 -22.08 14.33
N GLU A 59 -31.79 -22.05 15.53
CA GLU A 59 -31.71 -23.17 16.48
C GLU A 59 -32.30 -24.45 15.88
N GLU A 60 -33.47 -24.36 15.26
CA GLU A 60 -34.14 -25.51 14.66
C GLU A 60 -33.40 -26.05 13.44
N LEU A 61 -32.93 -25.17 12.56
CA LEU A 61 -32.09 -25.56 11.44
C LEU A 61 -30.79 -26.23 11.91
N SER A 62 -30.14 -25.69 12.94
CA SER A 62 -28.96 -26.30 13.56
C SER A 62 -29.24 -27.72 14.03
N LYS A 63 -30.38 -27.96 14.71
CA LYS A 63 -30.78 -29.31 15.15
C LYS A 63 -30.99 -30.26 13.98
N VAL A 64 -31.68 -29.83 12.92
CA VAL A 64 -31.93 -30.66 11.73
C VAL A 64 -30.60 -31.10 11.09
N LEU A 65 -29.68 -30.16 10.87
CA LEU A 65 -28.41 -30.43 10.19
C LEU A 65 -27.46 -31.31 11.04
N HIS A 66 -27.48 -31.20 12.38
CA HIS A 66 -26.68 -32.08 13.23
C HIS A 66 -27.24 -33.49 13.36
N ASN A 67 -28.55 -33.68 13.16
CA ASN A 67 -29.18 -34.98 13.27
C ASN A 67 -28.98 -35.83 12.00
N ASP A 68 -28.84 -35.19 10.84
CA ASP A 68 -28.72 -35.90 9.57
C ASP A 68 -27.56 -35.41 8.70
N HIS A 69 -26.52 -36.25 8.59
CA HIS A 69 -25.33 -35.95 7.81
C HIS A 69 -25.49 -36.18 6.30
N GLU A 70 -26.40 -37.08 5.88
CA GLU A 70 -26.67 -37.33 4.45
C GLU A 70 -27.37 -36.11 3.85
N LEU A 71 -28.33 -35.54 4.60
CA LEU A 71 -28.96 -34.27 4.27
C LEU A 71 -27.94 -33.15 4.10
N VAL A 72 -27.05 -32.96 5.07
CA VAL A 72 -26.00 -31.92 5.01
C VAL A 72 -25.06 -32.12 3.82
N TYR A 73 -24.74 -33.37 3.47
CA TYR A 73 -23.88 -33.67 2.34
C TYR A 73 -24.48 -33.20 1.01
N GLU A 74 -25.78 -33.42 0.80
CA GLU A 74 -26.46 -33.14 -0.48
C GLU A 74 -26.85 -31.65 -0.64
N ILE A 75 -27.36 -31.00 0.41
CA ILE A 75 -27.88 -29.62 0.32
C ILE A 75 -26.94 -28.55 0.88
N GLY A 76 -25.93 -28.95 1.66
CA GLY A 76 -25.18 -28.02 2.51
C GLY A 76 -24.38 -26.96 1.75
N TRP A 77 -24.11 -27.15 0.46
CA TRP A 77 -23.33 -26.23 -0.37
C TRP A 77 -24.05 -24.93 -0.72
N ASP A 78 -25.38 -24.90 -0.65
CA ASP A 78 -26.18 -23.70 -0.97
C ASP A 78 -26.48 -22.83 0.27
N LEU A 79 -26.41 -23.45 1.46
CA LEU A 79 -26.75 -22.81 2.73
C LEU A 79 -25.89 -21.58 3.12
N PRO A 80 -24.55 -21.55 2.89
CA PRO A 80 -23.72 -20.43 3.38
C PRO A 80 -24.19 -19.05 2.89
N ALA A 81 -24.54 -18.91 1.61
CA ALA A 81 -24.93 -17.64 1.03
C ALA A 81 -26.24 -17.10 1.61
N MET A 82 -27.22 -17.99 1.86
CA MET A 82 -28.48 -17.65 2.54
C MET A 82 -28.24 -17.27 4.00
N LEU A 83 -27.50 -18.12 4.73
CA LEU A 83 -27.30 -17.97 6.17
C LEU A 83 -26.52 -16.71 6.54
N LEU A 84 -25.56 -16.27 5.71
CA LEU A 84 -24.83 -15.02 5.99
C LEU A 84 -25.73 -13.77 5.98
N ARG A 85 -26.91 -13.83 5.35
CA ARG A 85 -27.89 -12.74 5.38
C ARG A 85 -28.55 -12.59 6.75
N PHE A 86 -28.58 -13.63 7.58
CA PHE A 86 -29.12 -13.54 8.93
C PHE A 86 -28.27 -12.68 9.88
N PHE A 87 -27.04 -12.34 9.48
CA PHE A 87 -26.25 -11.30 10.14
C PHE A 87 -26.72 -9.90 9.70
N GLU A 88 -27.92 -9.51 10.11
CA GLU A 88 -28.53 -8.21 9.85
C GLU A 88 -28.81 -7.46 11.15
N GLY A 89 -27.98 -6.47 11.49
CA GLY A 89 -28.20 -5.56 12.62
C GLY A 89 -26.97 -5.38 13.51
N PRO A 90 -26.83 -4.22 14.20
CA PRO A 90 -25.67 -3.97 15.06
C PRO A 90 -25.69 -4.88 16.30
N LEU A 91 -24.62 -5.67 16.50
CA LEU A 91 -24.41 -6.42 17.74
C LEU A 91 -24.42 -5.46 18.95
N SER A 92 -25.32 -5.71 19.90
CA SER A 92 -25.44 -4.97 21.17
C SER A 92 -24.10 -4.91 21.92
N ASN A 93 -23.75 -3.74 22.46
CA ASN A 93 -22.49 -3.53 23.17
C ASN A 93 -22.27 -4.50 24.35
N GLY A 94 -21.03 -4.99 24.52
CA GLY A 94 -20.54 -5.54 25.80
C GLY A 94 -20.67 -7.05 25.99
N PHE A 95 -21.20 -7.77 25.00
CA PHE A 95 -21.37 -9.22 25.06
C PHE A 95 -20.16 -9.99 24.53
N ARG A 96 -19.84 -11.13 25.16
CA ARG A 96 -18.98 -12.14 24.54
C ARG A 96 -19.77 -12.71 23.35
N LEU A 97 -19.09 -13.14 22.28
CA LEU A 97 -19.76 -13.78 21.12
C LEU A 97 -20.70 -14.92 21.54
N VAL A 98 -20.35 -15.59 22.65
CA VAL A 98 -21.13 -16.66 23.29
C VAL A 98 -22.51 -16.20 23.76
N ASP A 99 -22.69 -14.92 24.08
CA ASP A 99 -23.93 -14.39 24.61
C ASP A 99 -24.92 -14.02 23.50
N VAL A 100 -24.50 -14.06 22.23
CA VAL A 100 -25.35 -13.77 21.06
C VAL A 100 -25.80 -15.10 20.44
N LYS A 101 -27.02 -15.54 20.78
CA LYS A 101 -27.54 -16.86 20.40
C LYS A 101 -27.50 -17.13 18.90
N GLY A 102 -27.98 -16.20 18.07
CA GLY A 102 -27.92 -16.34 16.61
C GLY A 102 -26.50 -16.54 16.07
N VAL A 103 -25.48 -15.87 16.62
CA VAL A 103 -24.07 -16.10 16.26
C VAL A 103 -23.64 -17.52 16.64
N VAL A 104 -24.02 -18.00 17.81
CA VAL A 104 -23.70 -19.36 18.28
C VAL A 104 -24.33 -20.42 17.39
N PHE A 105 -25.62 -20.32 17.07
CA PHE A 105 -26.30 -21.26 16.19
C PHE A 105 -25.72 -21.22 14.76
N MET A 106 -25.36 -20.04 14.26
CA MET A 106 -24.64 -19.90 12.99
C MET A 106 -23.29 -20.60 13.00
N MET A 107 -22.49 -20.44 14.07
CA MET A 107 -21.22 -21.15 14.21
C MET A 107 -21.42 -22.67 14.22
N GLN A 108 -22.45 -23.17 14.91
CA GLN A 108 -22.80 -24.59 14.91
C GLN A 108 -23.22 -25.09 13.52
N ILE A 109 -24.05 -24.35 12.80
CA ILE A 109 -24.44 -24.72 11.44
C ILE A 109 -23.21 -24.78 10.53
N PHE A 110 -22.34 -23.77 10.57
CA PHE A 110 -21.10 -23.77 9.78
C PHE A 110 -20.14 -24.90 10.19
N GLU A 111 -20.11 -25.31 11.46
CA GLU A 111 -19.37 -26.48 11.93
C GLU A 111 -19.92 -27.79 11.33
N ALA A 112 -21.25 -27.96 11.30
CA ALA A 112 -21.90 -29.10 10.66
C ALA A 112 -21.61 -29.13 9.14
N LEU A 113 -21.73 -27.98 8.47
CA LEU A 113 -21.37 -27.84 7.05
C LEU A 113 -19.90 -28.22 6.80
N ALA A 114 -18.98 -27.70 7.61
CA ALA A 114 -17.55 -27.97 7.49
C ALA A 114 -17.22 -29.46 7.70
N THR A 115 -17.97 -30.15 8.57
CA THR A 115 -17.69 -31.53 8.96
C THR A 115 -18.35 -32.56 8.05
N PHE A 116 -19.59 -32.31 7.61
CA PHE A 116 -20.41 -33.30 6.91
C PHE A 116 -20.79 -32.90 5.48
N GLY A 117 -20.69 -31.61 5.13
CA GLY A 117 -21.03 -31.14 3.79
C GLY A 117 -20.12 -31.73 2.70
N ASN A 118 -20.61 -31.77 1.46
CA ASN A 118 -19.82 -32.17 0.30
C ASN A 118 -18.66 -31.17 0.08
N PRO A 119 -17.39 -31.58 0.28
CA PRO A 119 -16.27 -30.67 0.32
C PRO A 119 -15.90 -30.05 -1.04
N LYS A 120 -16.40 -30.59 -2.16
CA LYS A 120 -16.12 -30.04 -3.50
C LYS A 120 -17.05 -28.87 -3.83
N GLU A 121 -18.35 -29.10 -3.76
CA GLU A 121 -19.37 -28.10 -4.06
C GLU A 121 -19.35 -26.96 -3.03
N LEU A 122 -19.17 -27.31 -1.75
CA LEU A 122 -19.08 -26.33 -0.67
C LEU A 122 -17.84 -25.45 -0.80
N LEU A 123 -16.71 -25.99 -1.27
CA LEU A 123 -15.51 -25.19 -1.55
C LEU A 123 -15.74 -24.20 -2.70
N LEU A 124 -16.40 -24.63 -3.77
CA LEU A 124 -16.72 -23.76 -4.91
C LEU A 124 -17.63 -22.60 -4.48
N SER A 125 -18.78 -22.92 -3.87
CA SER A 125 -19.76 -21.94 -3.37
C SER A 125 -19.13 -20.95 -2.40
N THR A 126 -18.29 -21.42 -1.47
CA THR A 126 -17.62 -20.54 -0.50
C THR A 126 -16.51 -19.69 -1.10
N CYS A 127 -15.82 -20.17 -2.15
CA CYS A 127 -14.85 -19.38 -2.90
C CYS A 127 -15.52 -18.22 -3.67
N GLU A 128 -16.69 -18.48 -4.26
CA GLU A 128 -17.51 -17.42 -4.88
C GLU A 128 -17.93 -16.40 -3.83
N LEU A 129 -18.50 -16.87 -2.72
CA LEU A 129 -18.99 -16.04 -1.63
C LEU A 129 -17.90 -15.13 -1.04
N ILE A 130 -16.72 -15.65 -0.73
CA ILE A 130 -15.63 -14.82 -0.18
C ILE A 130 -15.12 -13.80 -1.19
N SER A 131 -15.10 -14.13 -2.48
CA SER A 131 -14.62 -13.22 -3.52
C SER A 131 -15.48 -11.97 -3.68
N GLU A 132 -16.77 -12.07 -3.34
CA GLU A 132 -17.75 -10.99 -3.42
C GLU A 132 -17.86 -10.15 -2.14
N MET A 133 -17.31 -10.62 -1.01
CA MET A 133 -17.40 -9.91 0.27
C MET A 133 -16.70 -8.55 0.27
N LYS A 134 -17.39 -7.54 0.81
CA LYS A 134 -16.91 -6.16 0.95
C LYS A 134 -17.33 -5.56 2.29
N VAL A 135 -16.38 -4.96 3.01
CA VAL A 135 -16.63 -4.27 4.29
C VAL A 135 -17.69 -3.17 4.11
N GLU A 136 -17.61 -2.42 3.00
CA GLU A 136 -18.43 -1.23 2.77
C GLU A 136 -19.92 -1.55 2.74
N GLU A 137 -20.30 -2.71 2.22
CA GLU A 137 -21.70 -3.12 2.15
C GLU A 137 -22.30 -3.35 3.55
N ASP A 138 -21.56 -4.01 4.43
CA ASP A 138 -21.98 -4.23 5.82
C ASP A 138 -21.99 -2.92 6.62
N VAL A 139 -21.05 -2.02 6.33
CA VAL A 139 -21.00 -0.66 6.93
C VAL A 139 -22.21 0.17 6.52
N GLU A 140 -22.56 0.20 5.24
CA GLU A 140 -23.72 0.93 4.72
C GLU A 140 -25.05 0.35 5.23
N ARG A 141 -25.18 -0.98 5.30
CA ARG A 141 -26.35 -1.64 5.89
C ARG A 141 -26.53 -1.22 7.36
N ALA A 142 -25.45 -1.24 8.15
CA ALA A 142 -25.52 -0.83 9.55
C ALA A 142 -25.85 0.66 9.76
N LYS A 143 -25.50 1.55 8.81
CA LYS A 143 -25.92 2.96 8.85
C LYS A 143 -27.43 3.10 8.69
N LYS A 144 -28.05 2.37 7.74
CA LYS A 144 -29.51 2.38 7.53
C LYS A 144 -30.30 1.96 8.77
N PHE A 145 -29.81 0.96 9.52
CA PHE A 145 -30.42 0.55 10.79
C PHE A 145 -30.43 1.65 11.87
N LYS A 146 -29.40 2.53 11.88
CA LYS A 146 -29.31 3.63 12.85
C LYS A 146 -30.29 4.77 12.54
N GLU A 147 -30.58 5.05 11.28
CA GLU A 147 -31.53 6.09 10.89
C GLU A 147 -32.98 5.75 11.31
N ASN A 148 -33.32 4.47 11.35
CA ASN A 148 -34.64 4.00 11.78
C ASN A 148 -34.80 3.91 13.32
N SER A 149 -33.70 4.00 14.08
CA SER A 149 -33.70 3.81 15.54
C SER A 149 -33.42 5.14 16.25
N GLN A 150 -34.45 5.80 16.80
CA GLN A 150 -34.37 7.11 17.49
C GLN A 150 -33.60 7.09 18.84
N THR A 151 -32.70 6.14 19.09
CA THR A 151 -31.87 6.12 20.29
C THR A 151 -30.54 6.83 20.04
N THR A 152 -30.54 8.12 20.38
CA THR A 152 -29.35 8.93 20.55
C THR A 152 -28.51 8.40 21.72
N THR A 153 -27.20 8.64 21.64
CA THR A 153 -26.15 8.37 22.64
C THR A 153 -25.63 6.92 22.79
N TYR A 154 -24.38 6.70 22.33
CA TYR A 154 -23.40 5.64 22.65
C TYR A 154 -22.99 4.56 21.61
N SER A 155 -23.61 4.44 20.43
CA SER A 155 -23.24 3.38 19.47
C SER A 155 -22.22 3.81 18.41
N ARG A 156 -20.99 4.12 18.82
CA ARG A 156 -19.84 4.43 17.94
C ARG A 156 -18.99 3.19 17.59
N ARG A 157 -19.54 1.97 17.64
CA ARG A 157 -18.80 0.70 17.43
C ARG A 157 -19.54 -0.26 16.50
N ARG A 158 -18.80 -1.15 15.81
CA ARG A 158 -18.39 -0.96 14.41
C ARG A 158 -19.10 -2.04 13.57
N PRO A 159 -19.80 -1.70 12.47
CA PRO A 159 -20.31 -2.68 11.50
C PRO A 159 -19.28 -3.74 11.08
N GLU A 160 -18.00 -3.36 11.11
CA GLU A 160 -16.84 -4.21 10.89
C GLU A 160 -16.87 -5.53 11.68
N SER A 161 -17.40 -5.55 12.92
CA SER A 161 -17.41 -6.79 13.72
C SER A 161 -18.21 -7.93 13.06
N ILE A 162 -19.30 -7.59 12.37
CA ILE A 162 -20.13 -8.57 11.66
C ILE A 162 -19.39 -9.10 10.44
N PHE A 163 -18.82 -8.18 9.65
CA PHE A 163 -17.95 -8.53 8.53
C PHE A 163 -16.83 -9.48 8.96
N LEU A 164 -16.17 -9.21 10.09
CA LEU A 164 -15.12 -10.07 10.62
C LEU A 164 -15.60 -11.49 10.98
N ILE A 165 -16.82 -11.61 11.51
CA ILE A 165 -17.43 -12.93 11.80
C ILE A 165 -17.74 -13.65 10.48
N LYS A 166 -18.36 -12.98 9.50
CA LYS A 166 -18.65 -13.57 8.18
C LYS A 166 -17.39 -14.09 7.49
N VAL A 167 -16.35 -13.27 7.44
CA VAL A 167 -15.05 -13.65 6.87
C VAL A 167 -14.44 -14.82 7.63
N HIS A 168 -14.53 -14.83 8.97
CA HIS A 168 -14.04 -15.95 9.77
C HIS A 168 -14.77 -17.26 9.42
N LEU A 169 -16.10 -17.25 9.41
CA LEU A 169 -16.91 -18.44 9.13
C LEU A 169 -16.61 -19.02 7.75
N VAL A 170 -16.56 -18.17 6.73
CA VAL A 170 -16.30 -18.61 5.35
C VAL A 170 -14.86 -19.09 5.17
N LEU A 171 -13.86 -18.40 5.74
CA LEU A 171 -12.47 -18.87 5.64
C LEU A 171 -12.23 -20.20 6.36
N GLU A 172 -12.87 -20.42 7.51
CA GLU A 172 -12.77 -21.70 8.23
C GLU A 172 -13.40 -22.84 7.43
N LEU A 173 -14.54 -22.55 6.78
CA LEU A 173 -15.23 -23.48 5.90
C LEU A 173 -14.38 -23.83 4.67
N VAL A 174 -13.81 -22.82 4.01
CA VAL A 174 -12.87 -22.98 2.89
C VAL A 174 -11.68 -23.87 3.30
N ASN A 175 -11.03 -23.56 4.42
CA ASN A 175 -9.86 -24.30 4.90
C ASN A 175 -10.21 -25.77 5.19
N THR A 176 -11.35 -26.00 5.84
CA THR A 176 -11.81 -27.35 6.18
C THR A 176 -12.17 -28.16 4.94
N CYS A 177 -12.90 -27.56 3.99
CA CYS A 177 -13.26 -28.21 2.73
C CYS A 177 -12.03 -28.53 1.89
N LEU A 178 -11.07 -27.60 1.80
CA LEU A 178 -9.82 -27.79 1.09
C LEU A 178 -9.04 -29.00 1.63
N ARG A 179 -8.94 -29.15 2.95
CA ARG A 179 -8.27 -30.29 3.61
C ARG A 179 -9.04 -31.61 3.45
N ARG A 180 -10.38 -31.57 3.52
CA ARG A 180 -11.23 -32.78 3.43
C ARG A 180 -11.34 -33.36 2.03
N ASN A 181 -11.05 -32.59 0.99
CA ASN A 181 -11.08 -33.09 -0.37
C ASN A 181 -10.11 -34.26 -0.58
N VAL A 182 -10.50 -35.21 -1.41
CA VAL A 182 -9.66 -36.35 -1.80
C VAL A 182 -9.39 -36.24 -3.30
N THR A 183 -8.12 -36.07 -3.67
CA THR A 183 -7.73 -35.76 -5.05
C THR A 183 -6.26 -36.05 -5.32
N VAL A 184 -5.93 -36.41 -6.55
CA VAL A 184 -4.54 -36.48 -7.06
C VAL A 184 -4.03 -35.12 -7.54
N HIS A 185 -4.91 -34.12 -7.69
CA HIS A 185 -4.60 -32.75 -8.13
C HIS A 185 -5.00 -31.70 -7.09
N PRO A 186 -4.31 -31.65 -5.94
CA PRO A 186 -4.60 -30.69 -4.87
C PRO A 186 -4.42 -29.23 -5.32
N SER A 187 -3.47 -28.94 -6.21
CA SER A 187 -3.19 -27.59 -6.70
C SER A 187 -4.37 -26.94 -7.43
N LYS A 188 -5.24 -27.72 -8.07
CA LYS A 188 -6.44 -27.21 -8.75
C LYS A 188 -7.41 -26.54 -7.77
N PHE A 189 -7.66 -27.20 -6.63
CA PHE A 189 -8.54 -26.68 -5.60
C PHE A 189 -7.90 -25.53 -4.83
N LEU A 190 -6.60 -25.65 -4.52
CA LEU A 190 -5.85 -24.55 -3.92
C LEU A 190 -5.82 -23.32 -4.84
N GLY A 191 -5.65 -23.51 -6.15
CA GLY A 191 -5.64 -22.43 -7.14
C GLY A 191 -6.96 -21.65 -7.16
N MET A 192 -8.09 -22.35 -7.07
CA MET A 192 -9.40 -21.72 -6.94
C MET A 192 -9.52 -20.89 -5.66
N VAL A 193 -9.06 -21.41 -4.52
CA VAL A 193 -9.01 -20.66 -3.26
C VAL A 193 -8.10 -19.44 -3.38
N VAL A 194 -6.90 -19.60 -3.93
CA VAL A 194 -5.94 -18.51 -4.17
C VAL A 194 -6.57 -17.41 -5.02
N SER A 195 -7.24 -17.75 -6.12
CA SER A 195 -7.93 -16.77 -6.96
C SER A 195 -9.02 -16.03 -6.20
N ALA A 196 -9.84 -16.73 -5.40
CA ALA A 196 -10.87 -16.11 -4.58
C ALA A 196 -10.30 -15.15 -3.52
N LEU A 197 -9.22 -15.55 -2.84
CA LEU A 197 -8.54 -14.72 -1.84
C LEU A 197 -7.87 -13.49 -2.44
N ILE A 198 -7.28 -13.61 -3.64
CA ILE A 198 -6.71 -12.47 -4.36
C ILE A 198 -7.81 -11.50 -4.77
N ASN A 199 -8.94 -12.00 -5.28
CA ASN A 199 -10.09 -11.18 -5.63
C ASN A 199 -10.66 -10.46 -4.40
N PHE A 200 -10.85 -11.16 -3.28
CA PHE A 200 -11.24 -10.56 -2.01
C PHE A 200 -10.26 -9.47 -1.55
N SER A 201 -8.96 -9.71 -1.70
CA SER A 201 -7.91 -8.74 -1.28
C SER A 201 -7.88 -7.49 -2.16
N LYS A 202 -8.36 -7.59 -3.41
CA LYS A 202 -8.35 -6.51 -4.41
C LYS A 202 -9.71 -5.85 -4.60
N SER A 203 -10.81 -6.48 -4.19
CA SER A 203 -12.18 -5.99 -4.40
C SER A 203 -12.52 -4.76 -3.57
N SER A 204 -11.91 -4.62 -2.40
CA SER A 204 -11.98 -3.45 -1.53
C SER A 204 -10.63 -3.20 -0.86
N THR A 205 -10.21 -1.94 -0.82
CA THR A 205 -9.02 -1.52 -0.06
C THR A 205 -9.19 -1.67 1.44
N GLU A 206 -10.43 -1.72 1.95
CA GLU A 206 -10.74 -1.82 3.38
C GLU A 206 -10.67 -3.27 3.89
N ASN A 207 -10.91 -4.27 3.03
CA ASN A 207 -10.90 -5.69 3.41
C ASN A 207 -9.62 -6.11 4.15
N MET A 208 -8.46 -5.73 3.62
CA MET A 208 -7.13 -6.08 4.18
C MET A 208 -6.63 -5.07 5.22
N THR A 209 -7.47 -4.14 5.68
CA THR A 209 -7.11 -3.20 6.75
C THR A 209 -7.30 -3.78 8.15
N HIS A 210 -8.05 -4.87 8.30
CA HIS A 210 -8.33 -5.46 9.61
C HIS A 210 -7.34 -6.55 9.98
N LEU A 211 -6.69 -6.41 11.15
CA LEU A 211 -5.69 -7.37 11.63
C LEU A 211 -6.24 -8.80 11.77
N SER A 212 -7.52 -8.94 12.14
CA SER A 212 -8.18 -10.25 12.25
C SER A 212 -8.26 -10.99 10.91
N VAL A 213 -8.52 -10.28 9.81
CA VAL A 213 -8.54 -10.86 8.45
C VAL A 213 -7.13 -11.29 8.06
N ILE A 214 -6.15 -10.40 8.26
CA ILE A 214 -4.74 -10.67 7.99
C ILE A 214 -4.25 -11.92 8.75
N ARG A 215 -4.61 -12.06 10.04
CA ARG A 215 -4.26 -13.24 10.85
C ARG A 215 -4.86 -14.54 10.30
N ARG A 216 -6.06 -14.50 9.72
CA ARG A 216 -6.69 -15.69 9.12
C ARG A 216 -5.98 -16.11 7.85
N PHE A 217 -5.64 -15.17 6.98
CA PHE A 217 -4.83 -15.44 5.79
C PHE A 217 -3.44 -15.99 6.15
N TYR A 218 -2.79 -15.36 7.14
CA TYR A 218 -1.52 -15.83 7.69
C TYR A 218 -1.61 -17.28 8.18
N THR A 219 -2.66 -17.62 8.93
CA THR A 219 -2.87 -18.96 9.47
C THR A 219 -3.13 -19.98 8.37
N LEU A 220 -3.92 -19.61 7.35
CA LEU A 220 -4.17 -20.44 6.18
C LEU A 220 -2.88 -20.79 5.44
N VAL A 221 -1.99 -19.82 5.22
CA VAL A 221 -0.71 -20.08 4.55
C VAL A 221 0.24 -20.90 5.43
N ARG A 222 0.35 -20.56 6.72
CA ARG A 222 1.27 -21.23 7.65
C ARG A 222 0.88 -22.68 7.93
N ASP A 223 -0.41 -22.93 8.13
CA ASP A 223 -0.94 -24.22 8.58
C ASP A 223 -1.61 -25.00 7.43
N TYR A 224 -1.24 -24.68 6.17
CA TYR A 224 -1.78 -25.39 5.02
C TYR A 224 -1.44 -26.88 5.09
N ILE A 225 -2.47 -27.72 4.97
CA ILE A 225 -2.33 -29.17 4.89
C ILE A 225 -2.90 -29.60 3.54
N PRO A 226 -2.10 -30.27 2.68
CA PRO A 226 -2.59 -30.72 1.39
C PRO A 226 -3.68 -31.79 1.56
N PRO A 227 -4.69 -31.83 0.67
CA PRO A 227 -5.70 -32.87 0.68
C PRO A 227 -5.11 -34.28 0.46
N ASN A 228 -5.83 -35.30 0.94
CA ASN A 228 -5.38 -36.68 0.83
C ASN A 228 -5.47 -37.21 -0.61
N ILE A 229 -4.52 -38.07 -0.98
CA ILE A 229 -4.51 -38.79 -2.24
C ILE A 229 -5.47 -40.00 -2.11
N PRO A 230 -6.31 -40.31 -3.12
CA PRO A 230 -7.17 -41.50 -3.10
C PRO A 230 -6.37 -42.80 -2.96
N GLU A 231 -6.88 -43.76 -2.18
CA GLU A 231 -6.22 -45.06 -1.95
C GLU A 231 -6.16 -45.96 -3.21
N SER A 232 -7.09 -45.76 -4.15
CA SER A 232 -7.14 -46.48 -5.43
C SER A 232 -6.95 -45.49 -6.58
N SER A 233 -5.72 -45.35 -7.07
CA SER A 233 -5.44 -44.64 -8.32
C SER A 233 -5.08 -45.63 -9.42
N ASP A 234 -5.65 -45.45 -10.61
CA ASP A 234 -5.28 -46.18 -11.83
C ASP A 234 -3.89 -45.77 -12.39
N ILE A 235 -3.17 -44.91 -11.66
CA ILE A 235 -1.89 -44.31 -12.05
C ILE A 235 -0.75 -45.24 -11.61
N PRO A 236 0.22 -45.56 -12.49
CA PRO A 236 1.44 -46.28 -12.13
C PRO A 236 2.23 -45.56 -11.03
N LEU A 237 2.93 -46.32 -10.16
CA LEU A 237 3.62 -45.77 -8.99
C LEU A 237 4.67 -44.69 -9.35
N GLU A 238 5.45 -44.91 -10.42
CA GLU A 238 6.48 -43.97 -10.88
C GLU A 238 5.88 -42.65 -11.39
N ASP A 239 4.76 -42.72 -12.12
CA ASP A 239 4.03 -41.54 -12.59
C ASP A 239 3.35 -40.80 -11.43
N LEU A 240 2.91 -41.52 -10.39
CA LEU A 240 2.32 -40.95 -9.19
C LEU A 240 3.35 -40.17 -8.36
N GLU A 241 4.55 -40.71 -8.15
CA GLU A 241 5.63 -40.02 -7.45
C GLU A 241 5.99 -38.69 -8.14
N ARG A 242 6.16 -38.74 -9.48
CA ARG A 242 6.41 -37.54 -10.27
C ARG A 242 5.29 -36.52 -10.17
N LEU A 243 4.03 -36.96 -10.27
CA LEU A 243 2.87 -36.08 -10.14
C LEU A 243 2.84 -35.40 -8.77
N VAL A 244 3.13 -36.14 -7.69
CA VAL A 244 3.17 -35.59 -6.34
C VAL A 244 4.23 -34.49 -6.20
N ASP A 245 5.41 -34.67 -6.80
CA ASP A 245 6.45 -33.64 -6.81
C ASP A 245 6.04 -32.38 -7.59
N GLU A 246 5.43 -32.56 -8.76
CA GLU A 246 4.90 -31.46 -9.58
C GLU A 246 3.77 -30.69 -8.84
N GLU A 247 2.87 -31.41 -8.17
CA GLU A 247 1.79 -30.84 -7.36
C GLU A 247 2.31 -30.14 -6.10
N ASN A 248 3.33 -30.68 -5.42
CA ASN A 248 3.96 -30.04 -4.26
C ASN A 248 4.63 -28.71 -4.65
N TYR A 249 5.33 -28.70 -5.78
CA TYR A 249 5.91 -27.48 -6.33
C TYR A 249 4.85 -26.43 -6.63
N LEU A 250 3.78 -26.81 -7.33
CA LEU A 250 2.71 -25.89 -7.70
C LEU A 250 1.95 -25.35 -6.48
N GLN A 251 1.65 -26.21 -5.51
CA GLN A 251 1.02 -25.79 -4.25
C GLN A 251 1.88 -24.77 -3.50
N ARG A 252 3.20 -25.01 -3.39
CA ARG A 252 4.14 -24.06 -2.78
C ARG A 252 4.09 -22.72 -3.50
N LYS A 253 4.12 -22.71 -4.83
CA LYS A 253 4.06 -21.48 -5.64
C LYS A 253 2.75 -20.70 -5.44
N LEU A 254 1.62 -21.40 -5.35
CA LEU A 254 0.31 -20.80 -5.06
C LEU A 254 0.25 -20.18 -3.65
N LEU A 255 0.77 -20.86 -2.64
CA LEU A 255 0.85 -20.31 -1.27
C LEU A 255 1.75 -19.07 -1.21
N LEU A 256 2.88 -19.09 -1.92
CA LEU A 256 3.78 -17.95 -2.03
C LEU A 256 3.12 -16.75 -2.72
N LEU A 257 2.26 -16.99 -3.72
CA LEU A 257 1.47 -15.94 -4.37
C LEU A 257 0.46 -15.30 -3.41
N VAL A 258 -0.29 -16.09 -2.64
CA VAL A 258 -1.21 -15.55 -1.62
C VAL A 258 -0.44 -14.77 -0.57
N PHE A 259 0.70 -15.31 -0.12
CA PHE A 259 1.56 -14.64 0.84
C PHE A 259 2.05 -13.28 0.32
N SER A 260 2.51 -13.20 -0.93
CA SER A 260 2.97 -11.94 -1.51
C SER A 260 1.85 -10.91 -1.62
N VAL A 261 0.67 -11.32 -2.10
CA VAL A 261 -0.52 -10.45 -2.20
C VAL A 261 -0.99 -9.97 -0.83
N MET A 262 -0.95 -10.84 0.18
CA MET A 262 -1.28 -10.46 1.56
C MET A 262 -0.33 -9.38 2.07
N VAL A 263 0.98 -9.53 1.86
CA VAL A 263 1.97 -8.52 2.27
C VAL A 263 1.69 -7.20 1.58
N GLU A 264 1.49 -7.18 0.27
CA GLU A 264 1.25 -5.94 -0.48
C GLU A 264 -0.01 -5.21 -0.03
N THR A 265 -1.13 -5.92 0.06
CA THR A 265 -2.43 -5.30 0.34
C THR A 265 -2.56 -4.86 1.80
N SER A 266 -2.05 -5.65 2.75
CA SER A 266 -2.10 -5.31 4.17
C SER A 266 -1.16 -4.18 4.57
N THR A 267 -0.07 -3.98 3.83
CA THR A 267 0.94 -2.94 4.14
C THR A 267 0.77 -1.67 3.33
N LYS A 268 -0.13 -1.61 2.34
CA LYS A 268 -0.27 -0.49 1.39
C LYS A 268 -0.23 0.91 2.02
N GLY A 269 -0.89 1.09 3.17
CA GLY A 269 -0.99 2.37 3.91
C GLY A 269 -0.11 2.49 5.17
N LEU A 270 0.87 1.61 5.38
CA LEU A 270 1.72 1.63 6.57
C LEU A 270 3.02 2.44 6.41
N GLY A 271 3.23 3.11 5.26
CA GLY A 271 4.42 3.92 4.98
C GLY A 271 4.78 4.94 6.07
N PRO A 272 3.82 5.74 6.59
CA PRO A 272 4.10 6.70 7.67
C PRO A 272 4.62 6.05 8.96
N LEU A 273 4.15 4.85 9.29
CA LEU A 273 4.61 4.09 10.45
C LEU A 273 6.02 3.53 10.24
N PHE A 274 6.34 3.10 9.03
CA PHE A 274 7.69 2.73 8.62
C PHE A 274 8.67 3.90 8.81
N LEU A 275 8.26 5.12 8.41
CA LEU A 275 9.06 6.33 8.59
C LEU A 275 9.27 6.67 10.07
N ALA A 276 8.19 6.68 10.86
CA ALA A 276 8.26 7.04 12.28
C ALA A 276 9.16 6.08 13.09
N ASN A 277 9.13 4.78 12.78
CA ASN A 277 9.99 3.79 13.42
C ASN A 277 11.46 3.89 12.96
N SER A 278 11.70 4.31 11.72
CA SER A 278 13.06 4.48 11.19
C SER A 278 13.69 5.82 11.59
N PHE A 279 12.87 6.86 11.81
CA PHE A 279 13.29 8.21 12.21
C PHE A 279 12.45 8.71 13.38
N ALA A 280 12.98 8.59 14.60
CA ALA A 280 12.31 9.01 15.84
C ALA A 280 11.88 10.50 15.88
N GLN A 281 12.42 11.35 14.99
CA GLN A 281 12.06 12.77 14.88
C GLN A 281 10.80 13.01 14.03
N MET A 282 10.30 12.00 13.31
CA MET A 282 9.05 12.08 12.54
C MET A 282 7.89 11.57 13.40
N SER A 283 7.07 12.48 13.91
CA SER A 283 5.87 12.11 14.68
C SER A 283 4.79 11.57 13.74
N CYS A 284 4.26 10.38 14.03
CA CYS A 284 3.06 9.85 13.40
C CYS A 284 1.99 9.61 14.47
N SER A 285 0.81 10.21 14.32
CA SER A 285 -0.37 9.89 15.14
C SER A 285 -1.07 8.67 14.54
N ALA A 286 -0.52 7.48 14.77
CA ALA A 286 -1.13 6.24 14.30
C ALA A 286 -2.21 5.75 15.29
N SER A 287 -3.24 5.09 14.76
CA SER A 287 -4.18 4.34 15.60
C SER A 287 -3.48 3.12 16.23
N LEU A 288 -3.98 2.64 17.38
CA LEU A 288 -3.49 1.41 18.01
C LEU A 288 -3.50 0.23 17.02
N GLU A 289 -4.57 0.10 16.24
CA GLU A 289 -4.73 -0.96 15.23
C GLU A 289 -3.69 -0.86 14.09
N ALA A 290 -3.28 0.35 13.70
CA ALA A 290 -2.21 0.53 12.73
C ALA A 290 -0.83 0.15 13.31
N GLY A 291 -0.60 0.43 14.60
CA GLY A 291 0.58 -0.02 15.34
C GLY A 291 0.67 -1.56 15.39
N ASP A 292 -0.39 -2.23 15.81
CA ASP A 292 -0.45 -3.70 15.88
C ASP A 292 -0.22 -4.35 14.50
N LYS A 293 -0.73 -3.73 13.42
CA LYS A 293 -0.48 -4.19 12.04
C LYS A 293 0.97 -4.03 11.63
N PHE A 294 1.61 -2.92 12.00
CA PHE A 294 3.01 -2.70 11.71
C PHE A 294 3.92 -3.70 12.44
N GLU A 295 3.61 -4.01 13.70
CA GLU A 295 4.28 -5.09 14.44
C GLU A 295 4.02 -6.47 13.79
N PHE A 296 2.84 -6.67 13.20
CA PHE A 296 2.52 -7.94 12.53
C PHE A 296 3.41 -8.23 11.30
N ILE A 297 4.09 -7.22 10.72
CA ILE A 297 5.05 -7.44 9.63
C ILE A 297 6.20 -8.36 10.08
N GLU A 298 6.59 -8.34 11.36
CA GLU A 298 7.55 -9.31 11.91
C GLU A 298 7.09 -10.77 11.72
N ARG A 299 5.78 -11.02 11.82
CA ARG A 299 5.21 -12.35 11.57
C ARG A 299 5.33 -12.71 10.10
N PHE A 300 5.13 -11.77 9.18
CA PHE A 300 5.38 -12.03 7.76
C PHE A 300 6.85 -12.34 7.47
N VAL A 301 7.78 -11.61 8.08
CA VAL A 301 9.21 -11.91 7.94
C VAL A 301 9.54 -13.31 8.48
N SER A 302 8.98 -13.68 9.62
CA SER A 302 9.12 -15.03 10.20
C SER A 302 8.53 -16.12 9.29
N LEU A 303 7.36 -15.87 8.72
CA LEU A 303 6.70 -16.79 7.79
C LEU A 303 7.51 -16.94 6.50
N ALA A 304 8.04 -15.85 5.95
CA ALA A 304 8.93 -15.88 4.79
C ALA A 304 10.12 -16.81 5.04
N MET A 305 10.78 -16.70 6.20
CA MET A 305 11.87 -17.61 6.57
C MET A 305 11.40 -19.07 6.69
N SER A 306 10.21 -19.33 7.24
CA SER A 306 9.67 -20.71 7.34
C SER A 306 9.25 -21.31 5.99
N LEU A 307 9.05 -20.47 4.97
CA LEU A 307 8.76 -20.88 3.59
C LEU A 307 10.04 -20.98 2.74
N ASP A 308 11.21 -20.98 3.38
CA ASP A 308 12.57 -20.92 2.81
C ASP A 308 12.79 -19.74 1.83
N LEU A 309 12.19 -18.59 2.10
CA LEU A 309 12.45 -17.39 1.32
C LEU A 309 13.72 -16.68 1.80
N GLU A 310 14.77 -16.76 1.01
CA GLU A 310 16.01 -16.02 1.23
C GLU A 310 15.86 -14.57 0.75
N LEU A 311 15.28 -13.72 1.61
CA LEU A 311 14.95 -12.32 1.28
C LEU A 311 16.13 -11.53 0.70
N ASP A 312 17.36 -11.78 1.15
CA ASP A 312 18.59 -11.15 0.64
C ASP A 312 18.85 -11.52 -0.82
N ASN A 313 18.73 -12.82 -1.16
CA ASN A 313 18.94 -13.32 -2.51
C ASN A 313 17.82 -12.90 -3.45
N MET A 314 16.58 -12.89 -2.96
CA MET A 314 15.43 -12.40 -3.73
C MET A 314 15.57 -10.91 -4.03
N PHE A 315 15.92 -10.09 -3.03
CA PHE A 315 16.09 -8.65 -3.24
C PHE A 315 17.25 -8.35 -4.19
N ASP A 316 18.38 -9.06 -4.07
CA ASP A 316 19.49 -8.93 -5.02
C ASP A 316 19.11 -9.34 -6.44
N ALA A 317 18.27 -10.38 -6.60
CA ALA A 317 17.77 -10.79 -7.90
C ALA A 317 16.92 -9.69 -8.55
N GLU A 318 16.07 -9.01 -7.78
CA GLU A 318 15.30 -7.84 -8.25
C GLU A 318 16.20 -6.67 -8.65
N VAL A 319 17.23 -6.38 -7.84
CA VAL A 319 18.22 -5.34 -8.15
C VAL A 319 18.99 -5.68 -9.43
N ALA A 320 19.42 -6.93 -9.60
CA ALA A 320 20.13 -7.40 -10.78
C ALA A 320 19.23 -7.38 -12.02
N HIS A 321 17.96 -7.75 -11.87
CA HIS A 321 16.95 -7.67 -12.93
C HIS A 321 16.76 -6.23 -13.40
N ALA A 322 16.57 -5.28 -12.48
CA ALA A 322 16.49 -3.85 -12.79
C ALA A 322 17.78 -3.31 -13.44
N GLY A 323 18.95 -3.83 -13.04
CA GLY A 323 20.23 -3.53 -13.70
C GLY A 323 20.21 -3.85 -15.21
N LYS A 324 19.77 -5.07 -15.55
CA LYS A 324 19.69 -5.57 -16.94
C LYS A 324 18.71 -4.77 -17.81
N VAL A 325 17.70 -4.13 -17.23
CA VAL A 325 16.77 -3.28 -17.99
C VAL A 325 17.51 -2.14 -18.68
N PHE A 326 18.51 -1.56 -18.02
CA PHE A 326 19.24 -0.37 -18.51
C PHE A 326 20.64 -0.69 -19.06
N GLU A 327 21.19 -1.87 -18.81
CA GLU A 327 22.53 -2.27 -19.28
C GLU A 327 22.64 -2.36 -20.82
N GLY A 328 23.74 -1.82 -21.36
CA GLY A 328 24.09 -1.94 -22.78
C GLY A 328 23.17 -1.18 -23.75
N ARG A 329 22.23 -0.37 -23.24
CA ARG A 329 21.32 0.43 -24.06
C ARG A 329 21.87 1.84 -24.24
N ASN A 330 21.80 2.39 -25.45
CA ASN A 330 22.14 3.78 -25.74
C ASN A 330 20.99 4.69 -25.29
N ILE A 331 20.91 4.96 -24.00
CA ILE A 331 19.91 5.87 -23.42
C ILE A 331 20.36 7.31 -23.68
N THR A 332 19.58 8.06 -24.47
CA THR A 332 19.90 9.45 -24.82
C THR A 332 19.02 10.49 -24.14
N ASP A 333 17.85 10.09 -23.65
CA ASP A 333 16.86 10.98 -23.04
C ASP A 333 16.11 10.26 -21.89
N THR A 334 15.36 11.04 -21.11
CA THR A 334 14.57 10.52 -19.98
C THR A 334 13.32 9.78 -20.44
N GLU A 335 12.75 10.10 -21.60
CA GLU A 335 11.55 9.44 -22.12
C GLU A 335 11.80 7.95 -22.42
N GLN A 336 12.97 7.62 -22.95
CA GLN A 336 13.41 6.24 -23.14
C GLN A 336 13.48 5.47 -21.82
N ILE A 337 13.93 6.10 -20.73
CA ILE A 337 13.97 5.47 -19.40
C ILE A 337 12.56 5.11 -18.94
N PHE A 338 11.60 6.02 -19.10
CA PHE A 338 10.20 5.78 -18.76
C PHE A 338 9.61 4.64 -19.59
N LYS A 339 9.84 4.66 -20.90
CA LYS A 339 9.40 3.58 -21.78
C LYS A 339 10.00 2.24 -21.39
N LEU A 340 11.29 2.17 -21.09
CA LEU A 340 11.95 0.94 -20.65
C LEU A 340 11.37 0.39 -19.34
N ALA A 341 11.08 1.27 -18.38
CA ALA A 341 10.46 0.87 -17.12
C ALA A 341 9.04 0.33 -17.32
N VAL A 342 8.24 0.97 -18.18
CA VAL A 342 6.88 0.54 -18.53
C VAL A 342 6.89 -0.77 -19.32
N ASP A 343 7.79 -0.91 -20.29
CA ASP A 343 7.96 -2.13 -21.08
C ASP A 343 8.40 -3.29 -20.17
N ASN A 344 9.30 -3.04 -19.21
CA ASN A 344 9.69 -4.02 -18.19
C ASN A 344 8.50 -4.43 -17.33
N TYR A 345 7.72 -3.46 -16.87
CA TYR A 345 6.53 -3.72 -16.06
C TYR A 345 5.51 -4.58 -16.81
N ASN A 346 5.22 -4.26 -18.07
CA ASN A 346 4.26 -4.98 -18.91
C ASN A 346 4.76 -6.36 -19.35
N SER A 347 6.08 -6.57 -19.39
CA SER A 347 6.68 -7.88 -19.70
C SER A 347 6.90 -8.78 -18.48
N SER A 348 6.55 -8.30 -17.27
CA SER A 348 6.60 -9.13 -16.07
C SER A 348 5.71 -10.37 -16.18
N GLU A 349 6.12 -11.47 -15.55
CA GLU A 349 5.39 -12.75 -15.57
C GLU A 349 3.92 -12.58 -15.13
N PHE A 350 3.62 -11.65 -14.21
CA PHE A 350 2.24 -11.35 -13.79
C PHE A 350 1.33 -10.80 -14.91
N ARG A 351 1.90 -10.28 -16.00
CA ARG A 351 1.18 -9.61 -17.10
C ARG A 351 1.37 -10.30 -18.45
N GLN A 352 2.25 -11.29 -18.53
CA GLN A 352 2.38 -12.13 -19.72
C GLN A 352 1.11 -12.95 -19.93
N LYS A 353 0.72 -13.16 -21.20
CA LYS A 353 -0.44 -14.00 -21.55
C LYS A 353 -0.22 -15.48 -21.21
N THR A 354 1.04 -15.91 -21.18
CA THR A 354 1.47 -17.29 -20.92
C THR A 354 2.68 -17.27 -19.98
N PRO A 355 2.48 -17.01 -18.69
CA PRO A 355 3.57 -17.00 -17.71
C PRO A 355 4.25 -18.37 -17.63
N GLN A 356 5.57 -18.37 -17.52
CA GLN A 356 6.35 -19.60 -17.37
C GLN A 356 6.44 -20.03 -15.90
N GLU A 357 6.38 -19.08 -14.99
CA GLU A 357 6.39 -19.32 -13.54
C GLU A 357 5.37 -18.44 -12.82
N ILE A 358 5.01 -18.85 -11.60
CA ILE A 358 4.29 -17.99 -10.66
C ILE A 358 5.35 -17.25 -9.81
N PRO A 359 5.63 -15.97 -10.10
CA PRO A 359 6.64 -15.20 -9.37
C PRO A 359 6.14 -14.79 -7.98
N PHE A 360 7.10 -14.54 -7.08
CA PHE A 360 6.84 -13.82 -5.84
C PHE A 360 6.96 -12.31 -6.11
N SER A 361 6.10 -11.51 -5.49
CA SER A 361 6.03 -10.08 -5.82
C SER A 361 7.28 -9.27 -5.43
N PRO A 362 7.87 -8.49 -6.36
CA PRO A 362 8.97 -7.58 -6.05
C PRO A 362 8.64 -6.54 -4.97
N THR A 363 7.38 -6.08 -4.94
CA THR A 363 6.87 -5.14 -3.92
C THR A 363 6.92 -5.79 -2.53
N ALA A 364 6.46 -7.04 -2.42
CA ALA A 364 6.48 -7.77 -1.16
C ALA A 364 7.91 -8.04 -0.68
N VAL A 365 8.82 -8.46 -1.58
CA VAL A 365 10.24 -8.66 -1.24
C VAL A 365 10.84 -7.38 -0.68
N THR A 366 10.61 -6.26 -1.36
CA THR A 366 11.15 -4.94 -0.98
C THR A 366 10.71 -4.53 0.43
N ILE A 367 9.42 -4.70 0.74
CA ILE A 367 8.86 -4.34 2.06
C ILE A 367 9.42 -5.26 3.15
N LEU A 368 9.41 -6.58 2.94
CA LEU A 368 9.90 -7.54 3.94
C LEU A 368 11.41 -7.39 4.18
N TYR A 369 12.19 -7.21 3.12
CA TYR A 369 13.63 -6.99 3.20
C TYR A 369 13.97 -5.69 3.94
N ALA A 370 13.31 -4.58 3.58
CA ALA A 370 13.51 -3.30 4.26
C ALA A 370 13.11 -3.37 5.74
N TYR A 371 11.97 -3.98 6.06
CA TYR A 371 11.54 -4.17 7.45
C TYR A 371 12.56 -4.97 8.24
N SER A 372 12.95 -6.15 7.73
CA SER A 372 13.88 -7.05 8.38
C SER A 372 15.24 -6.38 8.61
N ARG A 373 15.77 -5.68 7.60
CA ARG A 373 17.10 -5.06 7.66
C ARG A 373 17.13 -3.77 8.50
N LEU A 374 16.13 -2.90 8.36
CA LEU A 374 16.15 -1.55 8.94
C LEU A 374 15.40 -1.44 10.27
N VAL A 375 14.31 -2.17 10.45
CA VAL A 375 13.47 -2.10 11.66
C VAL A 375 13.89 -3.17 12.67
N GLN A 376 13.96 -4.43 12.25
CA GLN A 376 14.39 -5.52 13.13
C GLN A 376 15.91 -5.55 13.36
N GLY A 377 16.68 -4.88 12.49
CA GLY A 377 18.14 -4.88 12.56
C GLY A 377 18.77 -6.22 12.18
N HIS A 378 18.09 -7.04 11.38
CA HIS A 378 18.63 -8.30 10.89
C HIS A 378 19.89 -8.07 10.06
N LYS A 379 20.97 -8.79 10.40
CA LYS A 379 22.27 -8.65 9.74
C LYS A 379 22.40 -9.69 8.64
N TYR A 380 22.09 -9.27 7.42
CA TYR A 380 22.39 -10.03 6.21
C TYR A 380 23.89 -10.11 5.96
N THR A 381 24.33 -11.21 5.34
CA THR A 381 25.74 -11.43 4.97
C THR A 381 26.19 -10.49 3.87
N LYS A 382 25.29 -10.13 2.95
CA LYS A 382 25.61 -9.23 1.85
C LYS A 382 25.45 -7.76 2.24
N PRO A 383 26.37 -6.89 1.74
CA PRO A 383 26.23 -5.46 1.94
C PRO A 383 25.01 -4.94 1.18
N LEU A 384 24.42 -3.86 1.69
CA LEU A 384 23.38 -3.12 0.96
C LEU A 384 23.86 -2.76 -0.46
N PRO A 385 23.01 -2.88 -1.49
CA PRO A 385 23.34 -2.45 -2.85
C PRO A 385 23.75 -0.99 -2.92
N ASN A 386 24.55 -0.64 -3.93
CA ASN A 386 24.99 0.74 -4.14
C ASN A 386 23.83 1.64 -4.58
N PHE A 387 24.07 2.95 -4.53
CA PHE A 387 23.05 3.96 -4.83
C PHE A 387 22.46 3.80 -6.23
N LEU A 388 23.32 3.61 -7.23
CA LEU A 388 22.89 3.52 -8.63
C LEU A 388 22.04 2.27 -8.90
N SER A 389 22.40 1.14 -8.31
CA SER A 389 21.61 -0.10 -8.37
C SER A 389 20.22 0.09 -7.77
N LEU A 390 20.11 0.80 -6.64
CA LEU A 390 18.82 1.13 -6.04
C LEU A 390 18.02 2.14 -6.86
N VAL A 391 18.69 3.11 -7.51
CA VAL A 391 18.05 4.04 -8.45
C VAL A 391 17.40 3.28 -9.61
N LYS A 392 18.12 2.32 -10.23
CA LYS A 392 17.58 1.50 -11.32
C LYS A 392 16.36 0.70 -10.86
N LEU A 393 16.44 0.06 -9.70
CA LEU A 393 15.30 -0.65 -9.11
C LEU A 393 14.10 0.27 -8.89
N GLN A 394 14.33 1.45 -8.29
CA GLN A 394 13.27 2.42 -8.04
C GLN A 394 12.63 2.94 -9.32
N LEU A 395 13.39 3.18 -10.38
CA LEU A 395 12.82 3.57 -11.67
C LEU A 395 11.88 2.48 -12.21
N CYS A 396 12.27 1.20 -12.13
CA CYS A 396 11.43 0.08 -12.57
C CYS A 396 10.14 -0.08 -11.75
N VAL A 397 10.16 0.25 -10.44
CA VAL A 397 9.01 0.07 -9.54
C VAL A 397 8.12 1.32 -9.50
N LEU A 398 8.70 2.51 -9.41
CA LEU A 398 7.99 3.76 -9.14
C LEU A 398 7.42 4.42 -10.39
N ILE A 399 8.02 4.25 -11.57
CA ILE A 399 7.46 4.82 -12.82
C ILE A 399 6.06 4.26 -13.10
N PRO A 400 5.82 2.93 -13.03
CA PRO A 400 4.47 2.40 -13.14
C PRO A 400 3.47 2.99 -12.13
N TYR A 401 3.90 3.29 -10.90
CA TYR A 401 3.03 3.85 -9.87
C TYR A 401 2.59 5.28 -10.17
N VAL A 402 3.49 6.10 -10.71
CA VAL A 402 3.17 7.47 -11.14
C VAL A 402 2.18 7.46 -12.32
N ILE A 403 2.24 6.43 -13.18
CA ILE A 403 1.33 6.30 -14.33
C ILE A 403 -0.05 5.78 -13.90
N ASP A 404 -0.10 4.81 -12.97
CA ASP A 404 -1.33 4.24 -12.44
C ASP A 404 -1.33 4.28 -10.90
N GLY A 405 -2.04 5.29 -10.37
CA GLY A 405 -2.17 5.50 -8.93
C GLY A 405 -2.83 4.34 -8.17
N GLN A 406 -3.50 3.40 -8.84
CA GLN A 406 -4.03 2.21 -8.16
C GLN A 406 -2.91 1.29 -7.65
N LEU A 407 -1.76 1.32 -8.31
CA LEU A 407 -0.57 0.53 -7.97
C LEU A 407 0.23 1.10 -6.80
N LEU A 408 -0.06 2.34 -6.40
CA LEU A 408 0.71 3.07 -5.40
C LEU A 408 0.70 2.33 -4.05
N ASN A 409 1.88 2.04 -3.50
CA ASN A 409 2.04 1.41 -2.20
C ASN A 409 3.03 2.23 -1.37
N ASP A 410 2.53 2.96 -0.36
CA ASP A 410 3.34 3.87 0.46
C ASP A 410 4.47 3.14 1.19
N SER A 411 4.20 1.92 1.68
CA SER A 411 5.21 1.11 2.35
C SER A 411 6.34 0.71 1.42
N ALA A 412 6.05 0.40 0.15
CA ALA A 412 7.08 0.09 -0.85
C ALA A 412 7.92 1.34 -1.18
N ILE A 413 7.27 2.49 -1.41
CA ILE A 413 7.95 3.77 -1.67
C ILE A 413 8.89 4.12 -0.51
N VAL A 414 8.36 4.11 0.72
CA VAL A 414 9.15 4.42 1.92
C VAL A 414 10.30 3.43 2.11
N SER A 415 10.05 2.13 1.93
CA SER A 415 11.07 1.09 2.04
C SER A 415 12.23 1.34 1.08
N LEU A 416 11.94 1.61 -0.19
CA LEU A 416 12.95 1.88 -1.21
C LEU A 416 13.73 3.17 -0.90
N VAL A 417 13.04 4.25 -0.54
CA VAL A 417 13.67 5.53 -0.20
C VAL A 417 14.57 5.39 1.03
N LEU A 418 14.14 4.66 2.07
CA LEU A 418 14.95 4.38 3.24
C LEU A 418 16.24 3.61 2.90
N LEU A 419 16.14 2.56 2.08
CA LEU A 419 17.29 1.81 1.60
C LEU A 419 18.25 2.72 0.82
N THR A 420 17.74 3.58 -0.06
CA THR A 420 18.56 4.54 -0.82
C THR A 420 19.21 5.58 0.10
N MET A 421 18.49 6.12 1.08
CA MET A 421 19.07 7.03 2.07
C MET A 421 20.21 6.36 2.84
N LYS A 422 20.08 5.08 3.20
CA LYS A 422 21.14 4.30 3.84
C LYS A 422 22.32 4.03 2.91
N SER A 423 22.07 3.74 1.63
CA SER A 423 23.15 3.60 0.66
C SER A 423 23.93 4.90 0.48
N LEU A 424 23.25 6.06 0.49
CA LEU A 424 23.89 7.38 0.36
C LEU A 424 24.81 7.74 1.53
N GLU A 425 24.69 7.09 2.70
CA GLU A 425 25.64 7.28 3.81
C GLU A 425 27.06 6.84 3.43
N ARG A 426 27.21 5.98 2.41
CA ARG A 426 28.50 5.54 1.86
C ARG A 426 29.02 6.46 0.75
N GLY A 427 28.23 7.45 0.32
CA GLY A 427 28.51 8.28 -0.83
C GLY A 427 28.03 7.68 -2.16
N ILE A 428 28.19 8.44 -3.23
CA ILE A 428 27.92 8.01 -4.61
C ILE A 428 29.27 7.69 -5.27
N ASP A 429 29.40 6.48 -5.82
CA ASP A 429 30.57 6.09 -6.61
C ASP A 429 30.68 6.93 -7.90
N LYS A 430 31.84 6.90 -8.56
CA LYS A 430 31.98 7.57 -9.86
C LYS A 430 30.92 7.05 -10.83
N TYR A 431 30.17 7.96 -11.42
CA TYR A 431 29.07 7.66 -12.34
C TYR A 431 29.39 8.17 -13.76
N THR A 432 28.85 7.48 -14.75
CA THR A 432 28.97 7.85 -16.17
C THR A 432 27.90 8.88 -16.57
N GLU A 433 27.97 9.43 -17.78
CA GLU A 433 26.91 10.30 -18.31
C GLU A 433 25.56 9.57 -18.42
N THR A 434 25.56 8.29 -18.77
CA THR A 434 24.33 7.48 -18.78
C THR A 434 23.76 7.31 -17.38
N ASP A 435 24.62 7.12 -16.37
CA ASP A 435 24.19 7.05 -14.98
C ASP A 435 23.66 8.39 -14.48
N LYS A 436 24.25 9.52 -14.91
CA LYS A 436 23.74 10.86 -14.64
C LYS A 436 22.31 11.02 -15.16
N LEU A 437 22.02 10.57 -16.39
CA LEU A 437 20.67 10.57 -16.96
C LEU A 437 19.68 9.75 -16.12
N LEU A 438 20.09 8.56 -15.65
CA LEU A 438 19.27 7.74 -14.75
C LEU A 438 18.97 8.44 -13.43
N ILE A 439 19.97 9.11 -12.85
CA ILE A 439 19.80 9.88 -11.61
C ILE A 439 18.85 11.07 -11.83
N PHE A 440 18.94 11.75 -12.98
CA PHE A 440 18.06 12.86 -13.31
C PHE A 440 16.61 12.39 -13.52
N ALA A 441 16.40 11.30 -14.26
CA ALA A 441 15.08 10.68 -14.39
C ALA A 441 14.51 10.25 -13.02
N TYR A 442 15.38 9.78 -12.12
CA TYR A 442 15.00 9.42 -10.76
C TYR A 442 14.57 10.62 -9.93
N LEU A 443 15.32 11.72 -9.97
CA LEU A 443 14.94 12.97 -9.30
C LEU A 443 13.62 13.53 -9.85
N GLN A 444 13.37 13.40 -11.16
CA GLN A 444 12.10 13.79 -11.78
C GLN A 444 10.95 12.91 -11.28
N ASN A 445 11.16 11.59 -11.15
CA ASN A 445 10.16 10.69 -10.60
C ASN A 445 9.83 11.00 -9.13
N LEU A 446 10.86 11.27 -8.30
CA LEU A 446 10.67 11.72 -6.92
C LEU A 446 9.89 13.04 -6.84
N ALA A 447 10.11 13.96 -7.77
CA ALA A 447 9.36 15.21 -7.86
C ALA A 447 7.87 14.93 -8.13
N SER A 448 7.53 14.04 -9.07
CA SER A 448 6.15 13.63 -9.33
C SER A 448 5.49 13.03 -8.08
N LEU A 449 6.17 12.10 -7.39
CA LEU A 449 5.67 11.51 -6.14
C LEU A 449 5.44 12.56 -5.04
N CYS A 450 6.33 13.56 -4.93
CA CYS A 450 6.13 14.68 -4.00
C CYS A 450 4.89 15.51 -4.31
N LEU A 451 4.56 15.67 -5.59
CA LEU A 451 3.40 16.47 -6.03
C LEU A 451 2.08 15.72 -5.86
N GLU A 452 2.11 14.39 -6.04
CA GLU A 452 0.93 13.52 -5.89
C GLU A 452 0.63 13.15 -4.44
N SER A 453 1.64 13.15 -3.56
CA SER A 453 1.47 12.72 -2.16
C SER A 453 0.66 13.72 -1.31
N GLU A 454 -0.42 13.23 -0.70
CA GLU A 454 -1.22 14.01 0.26
C GLU A 454 -0.51 14.16 1.62
N ASP A 455 0.29 13.15 2.03
CA ASP A 455 0.96 13.12 3.32
C ASP A 455 2.15 14.10 3.39
N SER A 456 2.03 15.09 4.28
CA SER A 456 3.08 16.10 4.52
C SER A 456 4.42 15.52 5.01
N ASN A 457 4.40 14.44 5.81
CA ASN A 457 5.60 13.77 6.29
C ASN A 457 6.29 13.01 5.16
N LEU A 458 5.51 12.31 4.32
CA LEU A 458 6.06 11.62 3.15
C LEU A 458 6.70 12.62 2.18
N ARG A 459 6.02 13.73 1.87
CA ARG A 459 6.61 14.81 1.05
C ARG A 459 7.92 15.36 1.64
N ARG A 460 7.94 15.66 2.94
CA ARG A 460 9.15 16.14 3.62
C ARG A 460 10.28 15.11 3.55
N PHE A 461 9.95 13.83 3.69
CA PHE A 461 10.89 12.73 3.61
C PHE A 461 11.50 12.61 2.20
N LEU A 462 10.68 12.64 1.16
CA LEU A 462 11.12 12.63 -0.23
C LEU A 462 12.03 13.83 -0.54
N TYR A 463 11.67 15.05 -0.13
CA TYR A 463 12.56 16.22 -0.29
C TYR A 463 13.89 16.10 0.47
N SER A 464 13.88 15.42 1.62
CA SER A 464 15.10 15.15 2.38
C SER A 464 16.02 14.19 1.63
N LEU A 465 15.46 13.17 0.97
CA LEU A 465 16.20 12.30 0.07
C LEU A 465 16.76 13.12 -1.12
N THR A 466 15.93 13.92 -1.79
CA THR A 466 16.36 14.76 -2.93
C THR A 466 17.56 15.63 -2.56
N THR A 467 17.49 16.27 -1.38
CA THR A 467 18.60 17.08 -0.85
C THR A 467 19.85 16.24 -0.62
N LYS A 468 19.71 15.03 -0.04
CA LYS A 468 20.84 14.12 0.21
C LYS A 468 21.49 13.63 -1.09
N VAL A 469 20.70 13.43 -2.15
CA VAL A 469 21.23 13.11 -3.48
C VAL A 469 22.06 14.28 -4.01
N PHE A 470 21.55 15.52 -3.99
CA PHE A 470 22.32 16.68 -4.46
C PHE A 470 23.61 16.94 -3.67
N VAL A 471 23.60 16.68 -2.36
CA VAL A 471 24.79 16.74 -1.50
C VAL A 471 25.87 15.74 -1.94
N SER A 472 25.45 14.60 -2.50
CA SER A 472 26.32 13.49 -2.86
C SER A 472 26.78 13.52 -4.32
N LEU A 473 26.10 14.28 -5.18
CA LEU A 473 26.46 14.48 -6.59
C LEU A 473 27.64 15.44 -6.77
N GLN A 474 28.17 15.48 -7.99
CA GLN A 474 29.11 16.52 -8.37
C GLN A 474 28.42 17.89 -8.35
N GLU A 475 29.13 18.91 -7.86
CA GLU A 475 28.61 20.27 -7.67
C GLU A 475 27.93 20.82 -8.94
N GLN A 476 28.54 20.59 -10.10
CA GLN A 476 28.03 21.09 -11.37
C GLN A 476 26.72 20.41 -11.77
N ASP A 477 26.60 19.11 -11.56
CA ASP A 477 25.40 18.34 -11.93
C ASP A 477 24.22 18.70 -11.02
N SER A 478 24.46 18.87 -9.71
CA SER A 478 23.46 19.35 -8.77
C SER A 478 22.97 20.75 -9.14
N TYR A 479 23.88 21.65 -9.49
CA TYR A 479 23.53 23.01 -9.90
C TYR A 479 22.74 23.03 -11.21
N GLU A 480 23.19 22.28 -12.22
CA GLU A 480 22.54 22.18 -13.53
C GLU A 480 21.10 21.68 -13.40
N TYR A 481 20.88 20.58 -12.67
CA TYR A 481 19.55 20.02 -12.47
C TYR A 481 18.60 20.98 -11.73
N ILE A 482 19.10 21.66 -10.68
CA ILE A 482 18.31 22.63 -9.91
C ILE A 482 17.90 23.79 -10.82
N VAL A 483 18.83 24.36 -11.58
CA VAL A 483 18.53 25.48 -12.49
C VAL A 483 17.54 25.05 -13.58
N ASP A 484 17.76 23.90 -14.21
CA ASP A 484 16.85 23.34 -15.21
C ASP A 484 15.42 23.19 -14.65
N SER A 485 15.31 22.66 -13.43
CA SER A 485 14.03 22.54 -12.72
C SER A 485 13.37 23.90 -12.47
N LEU A 486 14.13 24.94 -12.11
CA LEU A 486 13.60 26.29 -11.90
C LEU A 486 13.15 26.97 -13.20
N GLU A 487 13.72 26.57 -14.33
CA GLU A 487 13.41 27.15 -15.64
C GLU A 487 12.22 26.50 -16.33
N HIS A 488 12.15 25.17 -16.28
CA HIS A 488 11.25 24.37 -17.11
C HIS A 488 10.12 23.69 -16.34
N CYS A 489 10.22 23.55 -15.01
CA CYS A 489 9.13 22.94 -14.23
C CYS A 489 7.95 23.90 -14.08
N SER A 490 6.74 23.42 -14.38
CA SER A 490 5.49 24.18 -14.20
C SER A 490 4.97 24.17 -12.76
N ALA A 491 5.39 23.21 -11.94
CA ALA A 491 4.89 23.03 -10.58
C ALA A 491 5.55 24.02 -9.61
N GLU A 492 4.79 25.03 -9.19
CA GLU A 492 5.34 26.14 -8.41
C GLU A 492 5.83 25.73 -7.02
N SER A 493 5.12 24.82 -6.36
CA SER A 493 5.54 24.24 -5.07
C SER A 493 6.91 23.55 -5.14
N TYR A 494 7.20 22.88 -6.26
CA TYR A 494 8.49 22.23 -6.49
C TYR A 494 9.59 23.27 -6.76
N ARG A 495 9.31 24.33 -7.54
CA ARG A 495 10.26 25.45 -7.75
C ARG A 495 10.65 26.10 -6.43
N ILE A 496 9.69 26.39 -5.55
CA ILE A 496 9.95 26.94 -4.21
C ILE A 496 10.88 26.02 -3.41
N CYS A 497 10.64 24.71 -3.45
CA CYS A 497 11.50 23.74 -2.78
C CYS A 497 12.93 23.75 -3.35
N MET A 498 13.09 23.75 -4.68
CA MET A 498 14.39 23.82 -5.33
C MET A 498 15.16 25.10 -4.97
N ILE A 499 14.50 26.24 -4.85
CA ILE A 499 15.12 27.50 -4.36
C ILE A 499 15.61 27.31 -2.92
N GLY A 500 14.81 26.68 -2.06
CA GLY A 500 15.18 26.36 -0.69
C GLY A 500 16.40 25.43 -0.60
N ILE A 501 16.42 24.37 -1.40
CA ILE A 501 17.56 23.44 -1.49
C ILE A 501 18.81 24.16 -2.01
N LEU A 502 18.69 24.96 -3.07
CA LEU A 502 19.80 25.75 -3.61
C LEU A 502 20.41 26.66 -2.54
N LYS A 503 19.55 27.39 -1.81
CA LYS A 503 19.97 28.24 -0.70
C LYS A 503 20.77 27.44 0.33
N ASP A 504 20.25 26.29 0.76
CA ASP A 504 20.90 25.45 1.75
C ASP A 504 22.25 24.91 1.26
N LEU A 505 22.36 24.47 0.01
CA LEU A 505 23.61 23.98 -0.58
C LEU A 505 24.67 25.08 -0.77
N MET A 506 24.24 26.33 -1.01
CA MET A 506 25.15 27.48 -1.12
C MET A 506 25.60 28.04 0.23
N LEU A 507 24.89 27.74 1.33
CA LEU A 507 25.21 28.22 2.67
C LEU A 507 25.92 27.17 3.54
N ARG A 508 25.56 25.90 3.40
CA ARG A 508 26.12 24.83 4.23
C ARG A 508 27.53 24.47 3.77
N ASN A 509 28.43 24.38 4.74
CA ASN A 509 29.80 23.92 4.51
C ASN A 509 29.81 22.39 4.38
N ARG A 510 30.57 21.92 3.39
CA ARG A 510 31.00 20.54 3.23
C ARG A 510 32.16 20.32 4.19
N GLN A 511 31.97 19.47 5.19
CA GLN A 511 33.11 18.94 5.96
C GLN A 511 33.99 18.15 4.99
N GLY A 512 35.27 18.47 4.93
CA GLY A 512 36.17 17.84 3.98
C GLY A 512 36.48 16.41 4.41
N ALA A 513 36.45 15.44 3.48
CA ALA A 513 36.93 14.08 3.75
C ALA A 513 38.39 14.03 4.26
N LEU A 514 39.17 15.08 3.97
CA LEU A 514 40.53 15.28 4.45
C LEU A 514 40.60 15.70 5.94
N GLU A 515 39.58 16.34 6.49
CA GLU A 515 39.57 16.73 7.92
C GLU A 515 39.39 15.48 8.80
N ASP A 516 38.53 14.54 8.40
CA ASP A 516 38.35 13.25 9.09
C ASP A 516 39.58 12.32 9.00
N GLU A 517 40.37 12.40 7.91
CA GLU A 517 41.64 11.67 7.80
C GLU A 517 42.81 12.38 8.51
N LEU A 518 42.84 13.72 8.53
CA LEU A 518 43.84 14.49 9.28
C LEU A 518 43.64 14.36 10.80
N GLU A 519 42.39 14.35 11.29
CA GLU A 519 42.08 14.14 12.71
C GLU A 519 42.58 12.76 13.18
N LYS A 520 42.57 11.75 12.31
CA LYS A 520 43.12 10.41 12.59
C LYS A 520 44.65 10.36 12.59
N LEU A 521 45.34 11.33 11.96
CA LEU A 521 46.79 11.30 11.78
C LEU A 521 47.61 12.02 12.88
N GLN A 522 46.98 12.65 13.88
CA GLN A 522 47.65 13.32 15.03
C GLN A 522 48.91 14.12 14.68
N VAL A 523 48.93 14.82 13.53
CA VAL A 523 50.06 15.68 13.17
C VAL A 523 49.83 17.07 13.74
N SER A 524 50.70 17.50 14.65
CA SER A 524 50.72 18.86 15.20
C SER A 524 51.23 19.88 14.17
N ALA A 525 50.39 20.20 13.18
CA ALA A 525 50.61 21.32 12.27
C ALA A 525 49.76 22.54 12.69
N PRO A 526 50.23 23.79 12.49
CA PRO A 526 49.43 24.97 12.77
C PRO A 526 48.14 24.95 11.95
N ALA A 527 47.01 25.23 12.59
CA ALA A 527 45.69 25.19 11.97
C ALA A 527 45.65 26.15 10.76
N LEU A 528 45.56 25.59 9.56
CA LEU A 528 45.18 26.36 8.37
C LEU A 528 43.77 26.94 8.60
N PRO A 529 43.48 28.17 8.14
CA PRO A 529 42.13 28.70 8.24
C PRO A 529 41.16 27.72 7.57
N PRO A 530 40.01 27.41 8.20
CA PRO A 530 39.07 26.41 7.70
C PRO A 530 38.64 26.81 6.28
N ARG A 531 38.95 25.97 5.30
CA ARG A 531 38.45 26.16 3.94
C ARG A 531 36.96 25.82 3.96
N GLN A 532 36.12 26.84 4.14
CA GLN A 532 34.67 26.72 4.07
C GLN A 532 34.25 26.46 2.61
N LEU A 533 34.40 25.21 2.16
CA LEU A 533 33.88 24.77 0.88
C LEU A 533 32.40 24.50 1.06
N THR A 534 31.54 25.27 0.38
CA THR A 534 30.11 24.99 0.33
C THR A 534 29.81 23.86 -0.65
N TYR A 535 28.63 23.24 -0.58
CA TYR A 535 28.24 22.19 -1.54
C TYR A 535 28.08 22.75 -2.96
N ILE A 536 27.61 23.99 -3.08
CA ILE A 536 27.60 24.77 -4.32
C ILE A 536 28.33 26.09 -4.08
N GLN A 537 29.37 26.35 -4.87
CA GLN A 537 30.12 27.61 -4.78
C GLN A 537 29.34 28.76 -5.44
N PHE A 538 29.32 29.91 -4.76
CA PHE A 538 28.80 31.13 -5.34
C PHE A 538 29.84 31.74 -6.29
N THR A 539 29.53 31.78 -7.59
CA THR A 539 30.40 32.37 -8.63
C THR A 539 29.66 33.49 -9.37
N PRO A 540 30.37 34.44 -10.01
CA PRO A 540 29.72 35.54 -10.75
C PRO A 540 28.78 35.06 -11.87
N ALA A 541 29.10 33.95 -12.53
CA ALA A 541 28.22 33.37 -13.56
C ALA A 541 26.90 32.86 -12.95
N ARG A 542 26.98 32.19 -11.79
CA ARG A 542 25.80 31.69 -11.07
C ARG A 542 24.98 32.81 -10.45
N GLU A 543 25.64 33.87 -9.98
CA GLU A 543 25.00 35.10 -9.53
C GLU A 543 24.12 35.68 -10.64
N GLN A 544 24.68 35.92 -11.83
CA GLN A 544 23.93 36.44 -12.96
C GLN A 544 22.73 35.53 -13.30
N ARG A 545 22.95 34.21 -13.30
CA ARG A 545 21.89 33.24 -13.60
C ARG A 545 20.74 33.29 -12.59
N VAL A 546 21.03 33.37 -11.29
CA VAL A 546 19.99 33.53 -10.25
C VAL A 546 19.25 34.84 -10.39
N LEU A 547 19.94 35.92 -10.77
CA LEU A 547 19.32 37.22 -10.99
C LEU A 547 18.41 37.24 -12.24
N GLU A 548 18.76 36.51 -13.29
CA GLU A 548 17.89 36.29 -14.47
C GLU A 548 16.63 35.50 -14.10
N LEU A 549 16.76 34.46 -13.27
CA LEU A 549 15.61 33.70 -12.75
C LEU A 549 14.70 34.57 -11.87
N LEU A 550 15.28 35.46 -11.06
CA LEU A 550 14.51 36.45 -10.31
C LEU A 550 13.74 37.39 -11.27
N ASP A 551 14.37 37.88 -12.34
CA ASP A 551 13.70 38.74 -13.31
C ASP A 551 12.50 38.03 -13.97
N LYS A 552 12.65 36.73 -14.28
CA LYS A 552 11.56 35.87 -14.77
C LYS A 552 10.44 35.73 -13.71
N ALA A 553 10.78 35.45 -12.46
CA ALA A 553 9.80 35.35 -11.37
C ALA A 553 9.05 36.68 -11.14
N VAL A 554 9.73 37.83 -11.24
CA VAL A 554 9.10 39.16 -11.20
C VAL A 554 8.17 39.39 -12.39
N ALA A 555 8.53 38.92 -13.58
CA ALA A 555 7.65 39.00 -14.74
C ALA A 555 6.38 38.15 -14.56
N GLU A 556 6.53 36.91 -14.08
CA GLU A 556 5.42 35.98 -13.82
C GLU A 556 4.50 36.47 -12.69
N THR A 557 5.06 36.95 -11.57
CA THR A 557 4.28 37.38 -10.40
C THR A 557 3.39 38.59 -10.68
N PHE A 558 3.86 39.50 -11.54
CA PHE A 558 3.16 40.74 -11.87
C PHE A 558 2.59 40.72 -13.30
N ALA A 559 2.16 39.53 -13.76
CA ALA A 559 1.35 39.38 -14.97
C ALA A 559 -0.08 39.94 -14.75
N GLU A 560 -1.00 39.74 -15.71
CA GLU A 560 -2.34 40.37 -15.69
C GLU A 560 -3.14 40.07 -14.41
N ASP A 561 -2.99 38.86 -13.84
CA ASP A 561 -3.54 38.47 -12.53
C ASP A 561 -2.43 38.01 -11.58
N VAL A 562 -2.51 38.41 -10.31
CA VAL A 562 -1.51 38.05 -9.29
C VAL A 562 -1.95 36.78 -8.55
N ASP A 563 -1.25 35.68 -8.83
CA ASP A 563 -1.44 34.40 -8.15
C ASP A 563 -0.61 34.36 -6.83
N PRO A 564 -1.26 34.17 -5.65
CA PRO A 564 -0.57 34.00 -4.37
C PRO A 564 0.50 32.90 -4.36
N VAL A 565 0.32 31.83 -5.13
CA VAL A 565 1.28 30.72 -5.21
C VAL A 565 2.56 31.18 -5.92
N VAL A 566 2.41 31.96 -6.99
CA VAL A 566 3.53 32.54 -7.75
C VAL A 566 4.30 33.58 -6.93
N CYS A 567 3.59 34.33 -6.08
CA CYS A 567 4.22 35.25 -5.13
C CYS A 567 5.17 34.54 -4.15
N ASN A 568 4.87 33.30 -3.76
CA ASN A 568 5.73 32.54 -2.84
C ASN A 568 7.08 32.21 -3.47
N SER A 569 7.15 32.00 -4.79
CA SER A 569 8.43 31.84 -5.50
C SER A 569 9.25 33.12 -5.54
N LEU A 570 8.61 34.28 -5.79
CA LEU A 570 9.31 35.56 -5.70
C LEU A 570 9.90 35.78 -4.29
N LEU A 571 9.12 35.51 -3.24
CA LEU A 571 9.59 35.57 -1.86
C LEU A 571 10.75 34.60 -1.58
N ALA A 572 10.70 33.38 -2.13
CA ALA A 572 11.78 32.41 -2.01
C ALA A 572 13.09 32.91 -2.65
N TYR A 573 13.03 33.50 -3.85
CA TYR A 573 14.20 34.11 -4.49
C TYR A 573 14.75 35.30 -3.70
N MET A 574 13.88 36.15 -3.15
CA MET A 574 14.34 37.26 -2.31
C MET A 574 15.02 36.74 -1.04
N ASN A 575 14.47 35.69 -0.42
CA ASN A 575 15.09 35.04 0.74
C ASN A 575 16.47 34.43 0.41
N LEU A 576 16.63 33.81 -0.77
CA LEU A 576 17.92 33.32 -1.26
C LEU A 576 18.96 34.45 -1.33
N ILE A 577 18.60 35.59 -1.95
CA ILE A 577 19.48 36.76 -2.09
C ILE A 577 19.86 37.35 -0.73
N LEU A 578 18.89 37.49 0.16
CA LEU A 578 19.09 37.99 1.53
C LEU A 578 19.97 37.08 2.38
N SER A 579 19.92 35.77 2.13
CA SER A 579 20.65 34.79 2.92
C SER A 579 22.12 34.67 2.48
N ILE A 580 22.40 34.71 1.17
CA ILE A 580 23.76 34.53 0.62
C ILE A 580 24.63 35.76 0.86
N LYS A 581 24.07 36.98 0.83
CA LYS A 581 24.78 38.22 1.22
C LYS A 581 26.04 38.57 0.40
N LYS A 582 26.19 37.98 -0.78
CA LYS A 582 27.35 38.13 -1.68
C LYS A 582 26.99 38.70 -3.06
N PHE A 583 25.72 39.04 -3.29
CA PHE A 583 25.26 39.60 -4.56
C PHE A 583 25.75 41.06 -4.73
N ASP A 584 25.95 41.50 -5.96
CA ASP A 584 26.27 42.89 -6.28
C ASP A 584 25.12 43.82 -5.85
N ALA A 585 25.42 44.72 -4.91
CA ALA A 585 24.48 45.64 -4.32
C ALA A 585 23.74 46.46 -5.39
N LYS A 586 24.43 46.91 -6.45
CA LYS A 586 23.81 47.72 -7.51
C LYS A 586 22.74 46.95 -8.27
N GLN A 587 23.01 45.70 -8.59
CA GLN A 587 22.08 44.83 -9.28
C GLN A 587 20.87 44.45 -8.43
N VAL A 588 21.08 44.21 -7.13
CA VAL A 588 19.99 43.95 -6.19
C VAL A 588 19.10 45.19 -6.05
N HIS A 589 19.66 46.38 -5.84
CA HIS A 589 18.89 47.63 -5.73
C HIS A 589 18.03 47.90 -6.96
N ARG A 590 18.57 47.69 -8.16
CA ARG A 590 17.83 47.88 -9.41
C ARG A 590 16.58 46.99 -9.47
N ARG A 591 16.70 45.73 -9.06
CA ARG A 591 15.59 44.76 -9.09
C ARG A 591 14.59 45.02 -7.97
N VAL A 592 15.06 45.32 -6.76
CA VAL A 592 14.22 45.75 -5.63
C VAL A 592 13.38 46.97 -6.00
N ALA A 593 13.97 48.00 -6.62
CA ALA A 593 13.24 49.17 -7.09
C ALA A 593 12.18 48.83 -8.16
N THR A 594 12.47 47.85 -9.01
CA THR A 594 11.53 47.35 -10.03
C THR A 594 10.34 46.64 -9.36
N ILE A 595 10.60 45.78 -8.38
CA ILE A 595 9.55 45.08 -7.60
C ILE A 595 8.69 46.11 -6.87
N GLN A 596 9.31 47.09 -6.19
CA GLN A 596 8.58 48.12 -5.43
C GLN A 596 7.66 48.96 -6.32
N ARG A 597 8.11 49.31 -7.54
CA ARG A 597 7.29 50.03 -8.53
C ARG A 597 6.11 49.20 -9.05
N ARG A 598 6.24 47.87 -9.10
CA ARG A 598 5.16 46.98 -9.53
C ARG A 598 4.15 46.74 -8.41
N ILE A 599 4.63 46.58 -7.17
CA ILE A 599 3.80 46.46 -5.96
C ILE A 599 2.94 47.68 -5.73
N SER A 600 3.47 48.90 -5.94
CA SER A 600 2.70 50.14 -5.76
C SER A 600 1.49 50.28 -6.70
N LYS A 601 1.36 49.39 -7.69
CA LYS A 601 0.24 49.34 -8.62
C LYS A 601 -0.82 48.29 -8.26
N LEU A 602 -0.60 47.51 -7.21
CA LEU A 602 -1.53 46.48 -6.77
C LEU A 602 -2.65 47.07 -5.92
N ASP A 603 -3.86 46.57 -6.13
CA ASP A 603 -5.06 46.95 -5.38
C ASP A 603 -5.07 46.36 -3.96
N LYS A 604 -5.92 46.93 -3.10
CA LYS A 604 -6.09 46.54 -1.68
C LYS A 604 -6.46 45.06 -1.47
N SER A 605 -6.93 44.37 -2.50
CA SER A 605 -7.24 42.93 -2.46
C SER A 605 -6.02 42.04 -2.18
N HIS A 606 -4.79 42.54 -2.41
CA HIS A 606 -3.55 41.77 -2.23
C HIS A 606 -2.70 42.24 -1.04
N GLN A 607 -3.28 42.94 -0.07
CA GLN A 607 -2.53 43.63 1.00
C GLN A 607 -1.55 42.72 1.77
N GLN A 608 -1.95 41.49 2.11
CA GLN A 608 -1.06 40.55 2.82
C GLN A 608 0.21 40.20 2.03
N ILE A 609 0.08 40.05 0.70
CA ILE A 609 1.20 39.76 -0.19
C ILE A 609 2.10 41.00 -0.31
N VAL A 610 1.49 42.17 -0.46
CA VAL A 610 2.19 43.47 -0.48
C VAL A 610 3.05 43.64 0.77
N ASP A 611 2.50 43.34 1.96
CA ASP A 611 3.21 43.48 3.23
C ASP A 611 4.42 42.53 3.33
N LEU A 612 4.28 41.27 2.89
CA LEU A 612 5.37 40.27 2.91
C LEU A 612 6.51 40.63 1.95
N ILE A 613 6.18 41.09 0.73
CA ILE A 613 7.20 41.49 -0.23
C ILE A 613 7.85 42.81 0.22
N GLN A 614 7.08 43.76 0.75
CA GLN A 614 7.61 45.02 1.28
C GLN A 614 8.59 44.78 2.44
N PHE A 615 8.26 43.89 3.38
CA PHE A 615 9.18 43.49 4.46
C PHE A 615 10.51 42.96 3.90
N SER A 616 10.44 42.13 2.87
CA SER A 616 11.62 41.54 2.25
C SER A 616 12.44 42.57 1.44
N ILE A 617 11.79 43.56 0.83
CA ILE A 617 12.41 44.74 0.20
C ILE A 617 13.15 45.60 1.23
N ASP A 618 12.50 45.89 2.36
CA ASP A 618 13.07 46.72 3.42
C ASP A 618 14.33 46.04 3.99
N LYS A 619 14.29 44.71 4.16
CA LYS A 619 15.45 43.91 4.57
C LYS A 619 16.57 43.92 3.54
N ALA A 620 16.27 43.87 2.25
CA ALA A 620 17.27 43.94 1.20
C ALA A 620 17.96 45.32 1.18
N SER A 621 17.16 46.37 1.32
CA SER A 621 17.63 47.76 1.39
C SER A 621 18.45 48.02 2.66
N GLU A 622 18.12 47.35 3.77
CA GLU A 622 18.89 47.42 5.01
C GLU A 622 20.28 46.76 4.86
N PHE A 623 20.32 45.61 4.19
CA PHE A 623 21.51 44.78 4.12
C PHE A 623 22.53 45.25 3.07
N TYR A 624 22.07 45.73 1.92
CA TYR A 624 22.93 46.13 0.80
C TYR A 624 23.25 47.64 0.78
N LYS A 625 23.12 48.36 1.91
CA LYS A 625 23.42 49.79 1.99
C LYS A 625 24.80 50.11 1.40
N GLU A 626 24.85 51.14 0.55
CA GLU A 626 26.11 51.70 0.02
C GLU A 626 27.01 52.25 1.13
#